data_AF-A0A5A7S1Y2-F1
#
_entry.id   AF-A0A5A7S1Y2-F1
#
_cell.length_a   1.000
_cell.length_b   1.000
_cell.length_c   1.000
_cell.angle_alpha   90.00
_cell.angle_beta   90.00
_cell.angle_gamma   90.00
#
_symmetry.space_group_name_H-M   'P 1'
#
loop_
_entity.id
_entity.type
_entity.pdbx_description
1 polymer ?
#
loop_
_entity_poly.entity_id
_entity_poly.type
_entity_poly.pdbx_seq_one_letter_code
_entity_poly.pdbx_strand_id
1 'polypeptide(L)'
;MRNSRISCSRKRREASIPKRVGKMGMKYYAIIIATIAILSFIFVYSFKKENEQETIIISIYPENFSIEEGKSMEIILSVSKNGEPYETNVSWSVKASGDTGRVENGSFTDIYGKAKARYVAPKDVDEMEHGVEIIASVKIDGKEWKAYANATVYPRLYETELYLESNRREMIAGETCIFKAYLVAKEQQWHPLENATIIWKFYANGILFMEKKSETDENGITEMPLFYSNAIENTSIVAMAKFERNLSGEKDYEGSAADKSISVIPERPGDFPIVLIHGWSGSISNALINYTWWNLTKKLEARGFKVLDFDVTKPGIQWLTYEPDWFEEHHIPWVAARVCEKIRDALVLNGYSPNQTIDIVTHSMGGLVARFMAEHYMADVDYWNKSWNGKGYPWYGDGYPDITIGPFQIDDLIVVGTPCHGVPPNINVSLLREIIKRAYLPWWMGPVPDMIYNSPFLQAMGYEGTDLVDYYAVGGDIGFIIGDYPRDFDGDGIPHTSDGLCPTESPYLEGKPLYILEGSAWPLGKEDHISLIAINEKVHEYIIQHLIN
;
A
#
# COMPACT_ATOMS: atom_id res chain seq x y z
N MET A 1 -0.11 69.61 49.45
CA MET A 1 1.31 70.00 49.27
C MET A 1 1.43 70.54 47.86
N ARG A 2 1.54 71.87 47.74
CA ARG A 2 2.78 72.62 47.43
C ARG A 2 3.23 72.34 45.98
N ASN A 3 3.03 73.27 45.05
CA ASN A 3 3.78 74.53 44.81
C ASN A 3 4.43 74.32 43.42
N SER A 4 4.58 75.29 42.52
CA SER A 4 4.98 76.68 42.75
C SER A 4 4.66 77.56 41.55
N ARG A 5 4.10 78.74 41.84
CA ARG A 5 4.23 79.98 41.05
C ARG A 5 5.70 80.41 40.94
N ILE A 6 6.00 81.31 39.99
CA ILE A 6 6.93 82.48 40.03
C ILE A 6 6.98 83.02 38.58
N SER A 7 7.12 84.30 38.23
CA SER A 7 6.89 85.63 38.83
C SER A 7 7.07 86.64 37.67
N CYS A 8 6.26 87.70 37.57
CA CYS A 8 6.63 89.10 37.86
C CYS A 8 7.73 89.73 36.96
N SER A 9 7.41 90.79 36.20
CA SER A 9 7.75 92.17 36.59
C SER A 9 7.33 93.22 35.55
N ARG A 10 6.80 94.33 36.06
CA ARG A 10 6.67 95.64 35.41
C ARG A 10 8.05 96.31 35.32
N LYS A 11 8.28 97.12 34.28
CA LYS A 11 8.98 98.41 34.43
C LYS A 11 8.63 99.40 33.30
N ARG A 12 8.18 100.59 33.72
CA ARG A 12 8.07 101.82 32.94
C ARG A 12 9.46 102.35 32.57
N ARG A 13 9.58 103.04 31.43
CA ARG A 13 10.44 104.22 31.26
C ARG A 13 9.78 105.24 30.33
N GLU A 14 9.81 106.49 30.78
CA GLU A 14 9.48 107.72 30.05
C GLU A 14 10.61 108.11 29.09
N ALA A 15 10.27 108.84 28.01
CA ALA A 15 11.07 109.90 27.38
C ALA A 15 10.32 110.38 26.11
N SER A 16 9.69 111.57 26.15
CA SER A 16 10.16 112.83 25.53
C SER A 16 9.91 112.96 24.02
N ILE A 17 9.09 113.97 23.68
CA ILE A 17 8.68 114.43 22.35
C ILE A 17 9.86 115.10 21.60
N PRO A 18 9.91 115.03 20.25
CA PRO A 18 9.88 116.28 19.49
C PRO A 18 9.00 116.27 18.22
N LYS A 19 8.22 117.36 18.13
CA LYS A 19 7.69 118.13 16.99
C LYS A 19 7.93 117.67 15.53
N ARG A 20 6.78 117.51 14.83
CA ARG A 20 6.32 118.18 13.57
C ARG A 20 6.80 117.72 12.17
N VAL A 21 5.76 117.60 11.31
CA VAL A 21 5.62 117.83 9.84
C VAL A 21 5.75 116.61 8.91
N GLY A 22 4.74 116.41 8.05
CA GLY A 22 4.88 115.67 6.80
C GLY A 22 3.60 115.04 6.24
N LYS A 23 2.74 115.84 5.56
CA LYS A 23 1.62 115.34 4.73
C LYS A 23 2.17 114.45 3.60
N MET A 24 2.24 113.13 3.75
CA MET A 24 2.49 112.20 2.62
C MET A 24 2.11 110.73 2.90
N GLY A 25 0.98 110.46 3.56
CA GLY A 25 0.64 109.09 4.02
C GLY A 25 -0.63 108.44 3.46
N MET A 26 -1.57 109.18 2.85
CA MET A 26 -2.90 108.60 2.55
C MET A 26 -3.03 107.87 1.21
N LYS A 27 -2.20 108.18 0.19
CA LYS A 27 -2.30 107.51 -1.12
C LYS A 27 -1.70 106.09 -1.13
N TYR A 28 -0.68 105.81 -0.31
CA TYR A 28 -0.08 104.48 -0.21
C TYR A 28 -0.94 103.48 0.58
N TYR A 29 -1.65 103.92 1.62
CA TYR A 29 -2.54 103.05 2.40
C TYR A 29 -3.77 102.59 1.61
N ALA A 30 -4.35 103.45 0.76
CA ALA A 30 -5.49 103.07 -0.08
C ALA A 30 -5.11 102.01 -1.13
N ILE A 31 -3.92 102.10 -1.71
CA ILE A 31 -3.41 101.11 -2.68
C ILE A 31 -3.11 99.79 -1.96
N ILE A 32 -2.47 99.81 -0.80
CA ILE A 32 -2.19 98.58 -0.03
C ILE A 32 -3.48 97.87 0.40
N ILE A 33 -4.49 98.61 0.86
CA ILE A 33 -5.79 98.03 1.23
C ILE A 33 -6.51 97.47 0.01
N ALA A 34 -6.47 98.16 -1.14
CA ALA A 34 -7.06 97.65 -2.38
C ALA A 34 -6.33 96.39 -2.89
N THR A 35 -5.00 96.35 -2.83
CA THR A 35 -4.22 95.17 -3.23
C THR A 35 -4.43 94.01 -2.27
N ILE A 36 -4.54 94.25 -0.96
CA ILE A 36 -4.90 93.22 0.03
C ILE A 36 -6.33 92.75 -0.20
N ALA A 37 -7.28 93.64 -0.49
CA ALA A 37 -8.66 93.25 -0.79
C ALA A 37 -8.75 92.43 -2.08
N ILE A 38 -8.01 92.78 -3.14
CA ILE A 38 -7.95 92.04 -4.40
C ILE A 38 -7.23 90.71 -4.22
N LEU A 39 -6.11 90.66 -3.48
CA LEU A 39 -5.43 89.40 -3.15
C LEU A 39 -6.31 88.52 -2.25
N SER A 40 -7.06 89.10 -1.31
CA SER A 40 -8.03 88.38 -0.48
C SER A 40 -9.21 87.89 -1.31
N PHE A 41 -9.67 88.67 -2.31
CA PHE A 41 -10.71 88.24 -3.24
C PHE A 41 -10.21 87.13 -4.15
N ILE A 42 -8.98 87.20 -4.67
CA ILE A 42 -8.36 86.14 -5.47
C ILE A 42 -8.11 84.89 -4.62
N PHE A 43 -7.69 85.04 -3.36
CA PHE A 43 -7.47 83.93 -2.42
C PHE A 43 -8.79 83.26 -2.00
N VAL A 44 -9.84 84.05 -1.78
CA VAL A 44 -11.20 83.53 -1.50
C VAL A 44 -11.82 82.92 -2.75
N TYR A 45 -11.63 83.50 -3.94
CA TYR A 45 -12.14 82.95 -5.20
C TYR A 45 -11.36 81.71 -5.68
N SER A 46 -10.06 81.61 -5.35
CA SER A 46 -9.27 80.41 -5.62
C SER A 46 -9.57 79.27 -4.65
N PHE A 47 -10.02 79.58 -3.43
CA PHE A 47 -10.51 78.59 -2.44
C PHE A 47 -11.99 78.25 -2.58
N LYS A 48 -12.77 79.03 -3.35
CA LYS A 48 -14.17 78.75 -3.70
C LYS A 48 -14.31 77.97 -5.01
N LYS A 49 -13.26 77.27 -5.43
CA LYS A 49 -13.45 75.95 -6.05
C LYS A 49 -13.56 74.97 -4.89
N GLU A 50 -14.78 74.79 -4.40
CA GLU A 50 -15.11 73.52 -3.73
C GLU A 50 -14.73 72.45 -4.75
N ASN A 51 -13.61 71.77 -4.51
CA ASN A 51 -13.46 70.41 -4.98
C ASN A 51 -14.57 69.65 -4.27
N GLU A 52 -15.78 69.62 -4.84
CA GLU A 52 -16.75 68.57 -4.54
C GLU A 52 -15.97 67.27 -4.76
N GLN A 53 -15.52 66.67 -3.67
CA GLN A 53 -14.86 65.39 -3.71
C GLN A 53 -15.96 64.40 -4.11
N GLU A 54 -16.01 64.07 -5.40
CA GLU A 54 -16.95 63.08 -5.92
C GLU A 54 -16.89 61.84 -5.04
N THR A 55 -18.00 61.53 -4.37
CA THR A 55 -18.08 60.41 -3.43
C THR A 55 -18.66 59.24 -4.21
N ILE A 56 -17.81 58.30 -4.60
CA ILE A 56 -18.21 57.09 -5.32
C ILE A 56 -18.23 55.94 -4.32
N ILE A 57 -19.39 55.31 -4.16
CA ILE A 57 -19.53 54.11 -3.32
C ILE A 57 -19.89 52.94 -4.23
N ILE A 58 -19.02 51.93 -4.23
CA ILE A 58 -19.23 50.65 -4.89
C ILE A 58 -19.29 49.57 -3.83
N SER A 59 -20.32 48.74 -3.87
CA SER A 59 -20.49 47.61 -2.95
C SER A 59 -21.07 46.42 -3.68
N ILE A 60 -20.65 45.23 -3.29
CA ILE A 60 -21.15 43.98 -3.84
C ILE A 60 -21.79 43.16 -2.73
N TYR A 61 -22.90 42.50 -3.05
CA TYR A 61 -23.64 41.66 -2.10
C TYR A 61 -24.04 40.33 -2.76
N PRO A 62 -23.85 39.19 -2.08
CA PRO A 62 -23.07 39.03 -0.83
C PRO A 62 -21.56 39.26 -1.06
N GLU A 63 -20.86 39.78 -0.04
CA GLU A 63 -19.39 39.98 -0.07
C GLU A 63 -18.63 38.68 0.15
N ASN A 64 -19.17 37.77 0.96
CA ASN A 64 -18.62 36.43 1.18
C ASN A 64 -19.75 35.41 1.13
N PHE A 65 -19.56 34.31 0.42
CA PHE A 65 -20.54 33.23 0.36
C PHE A 65 -19.92 31.86 0.07
N SER A 66 -20.69 30.83 0.43
CA SER A 66 -20.33 29.43 0.26
C SER A 66 -21.27 28.80 -0.77
N ILE A 67 -20.73 28.02 -1.71
CA ILE A 67 -21.54 27.37 -2.74
C ILE A 67 -20.97 25.99 -3.10
N GLU A 68 -21.85 25.02 -3.36
CA GLU A 68 -21.43 23.72 -3.91
C GLU A 68 -21.06 23.88 -5.38
N GLU A 69 -20.10 23.10 -5.86
CA GLU A 69 -19.76 23.02 -7.28
C GLU A 69 -20.99 22.84 -8.20
N GLY A 70 -20.90 23.35 -9.42
CA GLY A 70 -21.96 23.33 -10.42
C GLY A 70 -23.18 24.20 -10.11
N LYS A 71 -23.35 24.69 -8.87
CA LYS A 71 -24.45 25.61 -8.50
C LYS A 71 -24.12 27.05 -8.88
N SER A 72 -25.12 27.92 -8.74
CA SER A 72 -24.98 29.35 -9.03
C SER A 72 -25.51 30.24 -7.91
N MET A 73 -24.88 31.40 -7.71
CA MET A 73 -25.27 32.45 -6.76
C MET A 73 -25.58 33.76 -7.51
N GLU A 74 -26.65 34.45 -7.12
CA GLU A 74 -26.90 35.83 -7.57
C GLU A 74 -26.01 36.79 -6.78
N ILE A 75 -25.27 37.65 -7.48
CA ILE A 75 -24.44 38.72 -6.93
C ILE A 75 -24.93 40.06 -7.46
N ILE A 76 -24.98 41.06 -6.58
CA ILE A 76 -25.53 42.38 -6.89
C ILE A 76 -24.46 43.43 -6.62
N LEU A 77 -24.06 44.15 -7.66
CA LEU A 77 -23.27 45.37 -7.54
C LEU A 77 -24.20 46.55 -7.32
N SER A 78 -23.91 47.39 -6.33
CA SER A 78 -24.56 48.70 -6.14
C SER A 78 -23.53 49.80 -6.32
N VAL A 79 -23.81 50.75 -7.21
CA VAL A 79 -22.97 51.90 -7.53
C VAL A 79 -23.76 53.18 -7.26
N SER A 80 -23.19 54.04 -6.43
CA SER A 80 -23.72 55.39 -6.21
C SER A 80 -22.65 56.45 -6.41
N LYS A 81 -23.06 57.60 -6.97
CA LYS A 81 -22.23 58.78 -7.17
C LYS A 81 -22.89 59.94 -6.44
N ASN A 82 -22.17 60.53 -5.48
CA ASN A 82 -22.66 61.62 -4.63
C ASN A 82 -23.96 61.28 -3.87
N GLY A 83 -24.14 60.00 -3.52
CA GLY A 83 -25.33 59.51 -2.78
C GLY A 83 -26.52 59.11 -3.65
N GLU A 84 -26.48 59.35 -4.97
CA GLU A 84 -27.53 58.97 -5.91
C GLU A 84 -27.16 57.70 -6.70
N PRO A 85 -28.14 56.88 -7.10
CA PRO A 85 -27.96 55.78 -8.06
C PRO A 85 -27.18 56.18 -9.32
N TYR A 86 -26.25 55.33 -9.76
CA TYR A 86 -25.43 55.62 -10.94
C TYR A 86 -25.50 54.50 -12.00
N GLU A 87 -25.98 54.86 -13.20
CA GLU A 87 -26.03 54.00 -14.38
C GLU A 87 -24.68 53.95 -15.11
N THR A 88 -24.07 52.77 -15.21
CA THR A 88 -22.74 52.58 -15.80
C THR A 88 -22.52 51.14 -16.27
N ASN A 89 -21.53 50.95 -17.14
CA ASN A 89 -21.08 49.63 -17.58
C ASN A 89 -20.28 48.95 -16.47
N VAL A 90 -20.54 47.66 -16.27
CA VAL A 90 -19.82 46.81 -15.31
C VAL A 90 -19.05 45.73 -16.07
N SER A 91 -17.77 45.59 -15.73
CA SER A 91 -16.92 44.48 -16.17
C SER A 91 -16.68 43.52 -15.02
N TRP A 92 -16.96 42.24 -15.25
CA TRP A 92 -16.76 41.18 -14.26
C TRP A 92 -15.53 40.37 -14.60
N SER A 93 -14.73 40.04 -13.58
CA SER A 93 -13.61 39.10 -13.70
C SER A 93 -13.59 38.17 -12.49
N VAL A 94 -13.05 36.96 -12.68
CA VAL A 94 -12.93 35.94 -11.64
C VAL A 94 -11.49 35.49 -11.55
N LYS A 95 -11.03 35.17 -10.34
CA LYS A 95 -9.67 34.68 -10.06
C LYS A 95 -9.69 33.57 -9.03
N ALA A 96 -8.92 32.53 -9.27
CA ALA A 96 -8.68 31.42 -8.37
C ALA A 96 -7.32 30.79 -8.69
N SER A 97 -6.85 29.87 -7.85
CA SER A 97 -5.68 29.02 -8.14
C SER A 97 -5.95 27.99 -9.25
N GLY A 98 -7.22 27.62 -9.46
CA GLY A 98 -7.69 26.61 -10.41
C GLY A 98 -8.83 27.11 -11.30
N ASP A 99 -9.79 26.22 -11.62
CA ASP A 99 -10.98 26.61 -12.39
C ASP A 99 -11.76 27.67 -11.60
N THR A 100 -12.02 28.80 -12.24
CA THR A 100 -12.68 29.93 -11.61
C THR A 100 -14.21 29.84 -11.64
N GLY A 101 -14.77 28.94 -12.46
CA GLY A 101 -16.17 29.04 -12.88
C GLY A 101 -16.36 30.28 -13.77
N ARG A 102 -17.56 30.88 -13.75
CA ARG A 102 -17.85 32.07 -14.57
C ARG A 102 -18.94 32.96 -14.00
N VAL A 103 -18.95 34.22 -14.41
CA VAL A 103 -20.04 35.16 -14.14
C VAL A 103 -20.87 35.37 -15.41
N GLU A 104 -22.18 35.24 -15.28
CA GLU A 104 -23.17 35.41 -16.35
C GLU A 104 -24.08 36.61 -16.05
N ASN A 105 -24.39 37.39 -17.10
CA ASN A 105 -25.25 38.58 -17.04
C ASN A 105 -24.70 39.74 -16.17
N GLY A 106 -25.27 40.94 -16.29
CA GLY A 106 -24.92 42.10 -15.43
C GLY A 106 -23.92 43.11 -16.00
N SER A 107 -23.93 43.37 -17.30
CA SER A 107 -23.00 44.33 -17.93
C SER A 107 -23.33 45.81 -17.70
N PHE A 108 -24.48 46.14 -17.09
CA PHE A 108 -24.95 47.52 -16.89
C PHE A 108 -25.73 47.64 -15.57
N THR A 109 -25.57 48.76 -14.84
CA THR A 109 -26.40 49.08 -13.68
C THR A 109 -27.73 49.71 -14.10
N ASP A 110 -28.82 49.36 -13.43
CA ASP A 110 -30.15 49.90 -13.69
C ASP A 110 -30.37 51.32 -13.13
N ILE A 111 -31.59 51.86 -13.28
CA ILE A 111 -32.00 53.18 -12.74
C ILE A 111 -31.86 53.31 -11.22
N TYR A 112 -31.65 52.20 -10.50
CA TYR A 112 -31.39 52.15 -9.07
C TYR A 112 -29.90 51.94 -8.76
N GLY A 113 -29.03 52.03 -9.77
CA GLY A 113 -27.59 51.88 -9.65
C GLY A 113 -27.17 50.43 -9.40
N LYS A 114 -28.00 49.45 -9.74
CA LYS A 114 -27.77 48.03 -9.44
C LYS A 114 -27.50 47.21 -10.70
N ALA A 115 -26.42 46.43 -10.68
CA ALA A 115 -26.16 45.42 -11.70
C ALA A 115 -26.25 44.04 -11.06
N LYS A 116 -27.17 43.22 -11.56
CA LYS A 116 -27.31 41.82 -11.15
C LYS A 116 -26.51 40.91 -12.07
N ALA A 117 -25.66 40.09 -11.48
CA ALA A 117 -24.95 39.04 -12.18
C ALA A 117 -25.16 37.70 -11.48
N ARG A 118 -24.91 36.61 -12.18
CA ARG A 118 -25.00 35.24 -11.66
C ARG A 118 -23.63 34.61 -11.74
N TYR A 119 -23.01 34.35 -10.59
CA TYR A 119 -21.82 33.51 -10.53
C TYR A 119 -22.23 32.04 -10.63
N VAL A 120 -21.55 31.28 -11.49
CA VAL A 120 -21.68 29.84 -11.66
C VAL A 120 -20.35 29.21 -11.26
N ALA A 121 -20.37 28.37 -10.22
CA ALA A 121 -19.19 27.69 -9.71
C ALA A 121 -18.59 26.75 -10.77
N PRO A 122 -17.29 26.38 -10.66
CA PRO A 122 -16.70 25.27 -11.40
C PRO A 122 -17.58 24.03 -11.35
N LYS A 123 -17.49 23.18 -12.37
CA LYS A 123 -18.28 21.93 -12.38
C LYS A 123 -17.73 20.87 -11.43
N ASP A 124 -16.47 21.02 -11.03
CA ASP A 124 -15.67 20.03 -10.33
C ASP A 124 -14.54 20.76 -9.58
N VAL A 125 -14.29 20.41 -8.31
CA VAL A 125 -13.22 20.97 -7.48
C VAL A 125 -12.53 19.90 -6.62
N ASP A 126 -11.25 19.63 -6.91
CA ASP A 126 -10.45 18.61 -6.19
C ASP A 126 -9.99 19.03 -4.76
N GLU A 127 -10.65 20.01 -4.14
CA GLU A 127 -10.31 20.50 -2.80
C GLU A 127 -11.55 20.87 -1.98
N MET A 128 -11.49 20.62 -0.67
CA MET A 128 -12.63 20.85 0.24
C MET A 128 -13.08 22.31 0.29
N GLU A 129 -12.18 23.26 0.05
CA GLU A 129 -12.46 24.70 0.11
C GLU A 129 -11.72 25.42 -1.03
N HIS A 130 -12.37 25.52 -2.19
CA HIS A 130 -11.83 26.20 -3.36
C HIS A 130 -12.17 27.70 -3.34
N GLY A 131 -11.18 28.56 -3.12
CA GLY A 131 -11.37 30.00 -3.03
C GLY A 131 -11.43 30.71 -4.39
N VAL A 132 -12.51 31.44 -4.65
CA VAL A 132 -12.69 32.26 -5.86
C VAL A 132 -12.98 33.72 -5.52
N GLU A 133 -12.18 34.62 -6.06
CA GLU A 133 -12.38 36.06 -5.99
C GLU A 133 -13.15 36.55 -7.22
N ILE A 134 -14.29 37.20 -7.01
CA ILE A 134 -15.12 37.83 -8.04
C ILE A 134 -14.94 39.35 -7.95
N ILE A 135 -14.52 39.95 -9.05
CA ILE A 135 -14.20 41.38 -9.13
C ILE A 135 -15.16 42.07 -10.09
N ALA A 136 -15.92 43.02 -9.58
CA ALA A 136 -16.71 43.96 -10.38
C ALA A 136 -15.93 45.27 -10.57
N SER A 137 -15.62 45.61 -11.82
CA SER A 137 -14.95 46.84 -12.22
C SER A 137 -15.93 47.80 -12.91
N VAL A 138 -15.94 49.07 -12.50
CA VAL A 138 -16.65 50.16 -13.18
C VAL A 138 -15.70 51.31 -13.49
N LYS A 139 -15.94 52.01 -14.60
CA LYS A 139 -15.13 53.17 -15.00
C LYS A 139 -15.98 54.45 -14.94
N ILE A 140 -15.63 55.32 -13.99
CA ILE A 140 -16.34 56.57 -13.73
C ILE A 140 -15.31 57.70 -13.85
N ASP A 141 -15.58 58.67 -14.74
CA ASP A 141 -14.72 59.83 -14.99
C ASP A 141 -13.24 59.48 -15.27
N GLY A 142 -13.03 58.38 -16.00
CA GLY A 142 -11.70 57.90 -16.39
C GLY A 142 -10.96 57.08 -15.33
N LYS A 143 -11.48 56.97 -14.10
CA LYS A 143 -10.92 56.15 -13.02
C LYS A 143 -11.67 54.82 -12.88
N GLU A 144 -10.94 53.76 -12.57
CA GLU A 144 -11.50 52.42 -12.32
C GLU A 144 -11.78 52.24 -10.82
N TRP A 145 -12.96 51.71 -10.50
CA TRP A 145 -13.38 51.36 -9.14
C TRP A 145 -13.74 49.87 -9.11
N LYS A 146 -13.38 49.20 -8.01
CA LYS A 146 -13.55 47.75 -7.86
C LYS A 146 -14.30 47.40 -6.58
N ALA A 147 -15.16 46.40 -6.68
CA ALA A 147 -15.73 45.70 -5.53
C ALA A 147 -15.45 44.19 -5.67
N TYR A 148 -15.31 43.54 -4.52
CA TYR A 148 -14.81 42.17 -4.41
C TYR A 148 -15.83 41.32 -3.66
N ALA A 149 -16.19 40.17 -4.23
CA ALA A 149 -16.89 39.13 -3.51
C ALA A 149 -16.02 37.87 -3.48
N ASN A 150 -15.90 37.22 -2.32
CA ASN A 150 -15.19 35.96 -2.17
C ASN A 150 -16.19 34.82 -2.09
N ALA A 151 -16.05 33.86 -3.00
CA ALA A 151 -16.77 32.60 -2.95
C ALA A 151 -15.85 31.50 -2.44
N THR A 152 -16.34 30.67 -1.52
CA THR A 152 -15.74 29.36 -1.26
C THR A 152 -16.60 28.32 -1.96
N VAL A 153 -16.01 27.59 -2.91
CA VAL A 153 -16.65 26.48 -3.61
C VAL A 153 -16.28 25.18 -2.89
N TYR A 154 -17.26 24.34 -2.59
CA TYR A 154 -17.07 23.04 -1.94
C TYR A 154 -17.47 21.92 -2.91
N PRO A 155 -16.78 20.77 -2.88
CA PRO A 155 -17.08 19.65 -3.76
C PRO A 155 -18.42 19.02 -3.43
N ARG A 156 -19.04 18.38 -4.42
CA ARG A 156 -20.25 17.58 -4.17
C ARG A 156 -19.84 16.15 -3.84
N LEU A 157 -19.77 15.86 -2.54
CA LEU A 157 -19.43 14.53 -2.05
C LEU A 157 -20.63 13.56 -2.13
N TYR A 158 -20.45 12.47 -2.86
CA TYR A 158 -21.37 11.34 -2.85
C TYR A 158 -21.11 10.44 -1.63
N GLU A 159 -22.18 10.03 -0.96
CA GLU A 159 -22.14 9.15 0.20
C GLU A 159 -21.61 7.77 -0.21
N THR A 160 -20.72 7.18 0.60
CA THR A 160 -20.26 5.80 0.42
C THR A 160 -20.55 4.96 1.65
N GLU A 161 -20.78 3.68 1.43
CA GLU A 161 -20.89 2.68 2.50
C GLU A 161 -19.93 1.52 2.20
N LEU A 162 -19.21 1.11 3.24
CA LEU A 162 -18.31 -0.03 3.21
C LEU A 162 -18.87 -1.12 4.11
N TYR A 163 -18.93 -2.34 3.60
CA TYR A 163 -19.35 -3.52 4.36
C TYR A 163 -18.23 -4.54 4.40
N LEU A 164 -18.08 -5.22 5.54
CA LEU A 164 -17.11 -6.29 5.72
C LEU A 164 -17.76 -7.62 6.07
N GLU A 165 -17.32 -8.65 5.35
CA GLU A 165 -17.60 -10.05 5.63
C GLU A 165 -16.31 -10.84 5.82
N SER A 166 -16.41 -11.96 6.51
CA SER A 166 -15.34 -12.95 6.66
C SER A 166 -15.91 -14.33 6.38
N ASN A 167 -15.14 -15.19 5.73
CA ASN A 167 -15.58 -16.55 5.43
C ASN A 167 -15.73 -17.44 6.68
N ARG A 168 -15.13 -17.02 7.80
CA ARG A 168 -15.21 -17.68 9.12
C ARG A 168 -15.23 -16.65 10.25
N ARG A 169 -15.68 -17.08 11.43
CA ARG A 169 -15.68 -16.27 12.67
C ARG A 169 -14.58 -16.67 13.65
N GLU A 170 -14.06 -17.86 13.47
CA GLU A 170 -13.02 -18.47 14.28
C GLU A 170 -12.07 -19.21 13.32
N MET A 171 -10.78 -19.22 13.64
CA MET A 171 -9.76 -19.97 12.92
C MET A 171 -8.73 -20.52 13.91
N ILE A 172 -8.10 -21.64 13.58
CA ILE A 172 -6.87 -22.08 14.25
C ILE A 172 -5.72 -21.22 13.69
N ALA A 173 -4.76 -20.83 14.52
CA ALA A 173 -3.55 -20.17 14.05
C ALA A 173 -2.92 -21.01 12.93
N GLY A 174 -2.49 -20.37 11.84
CA GLY A 174 -2.01 -21.04 10.64
C GLY A 174 -3.06 -21.34 9.58
N GLU A 175 -4.35 -21.26 9.90
CA GLU A 175 -5.38 -21.21 8.86
C GLU A 175 -5.45 -19.81 8.22
N THR A 176 -5.86 -19.77 6.94
CA THR A 176 -6.22 -18.50 6.30
C THR A 176 -7.70 -18.17 6.46
N CYS A 177 -7.99 -16.95 6.93
CA CYS A 177 -9.31 -16.33 6.87
C CYS A 177 -9.37 -15.32 5.70
N ILE A 178 -10.40 -15.40 4.86
CA ILE A 178 -10.60 -14.43 3.77
C ILE A 178 -11.61 -13.38 4.21
N PHE A 179 -11.18 -12.12 4.23
CA PHE A 179 -12.06 -10.97 4.40
C PHE A 179 -12.50 -10.43 3.04
N LYS A 180 -13.75 -9.98 2.97
CA LYS A 180 -14.34 -9.39 1.77
C LYS A 180 -14.93 -8.03 2.12
N ALA A 181 -14.50 -7.00 1.38
CA ALA A 181 -15.06 -5.67 1.45
C ALA A 181 -15.98 -5.41 0.27
N TYR A 182 -17.12 -4.76 0.54
CA TYR A 182 -18.06 -4.28 -0.46
C TYR A 182 -18.17 -2.77 -0.31
N LEU A 183 -17.76 -2.03 -1.33
CA LEU A 183 -17.86 -0.58 -1.39
C LEU A 183 -18.95 -0.17 -2.37
N VAL A 184 -19.92 0.59 -1.87
CA VAL A 184 -21.01 1.16 -2.67
C VAL A 184 -21.08 2.67 -2.50
N ALA A 185 -21.50 3.37 -3.55
CA ALA A 185 -21.70 4.80 -3.56
C ALA A 185 -23.14 5.16 -3.92
N LYS A 186 -23.62 6.29 -3.39
CA LYS A 186 -24.99 6.77 -3.58
C LYS A 186 -25.00 8.09 -4.33
N GLU A 187 -25.21 7.99 -5.63
CA GLU A 187 -25.47 9.13 -6.50
C GLU A 187 -26.96 9.43 -6.60
N GLN A 188 -27.68 8.52 -7.25
CA GLN A 188 -29.15 8.51 -7.32
C GLN A 188 -29.70 7.25 -6.65
N GLN A 189 -29.01 6.13 -6.88
CA GLN A 189 -29.19 4.83 -6.24
C GLN A 189 -27.83 4.30 -5.79
N TRP A 190 -27.85 3.38 -4.83
CA TRP A 190 -26.67 2.62 -4.45
C TRP A 190 -26.18 1.80 -5.64
N HIS A 191 -24.90 1.92 -5.93
CA HIS A 191 -24.21 1.12 -6.94
C HIS A 191 -22.79 0.83 -6.47
N PRO A 192 -22.16 -0.24 -6.99
CA PRO A 192 -20.80 -0.57 -6.60
C PRO A 192 -19.78 0.44 -7.13
N LEU A 193 -18.72 0.67 -6.35
CA LEU A 193 -17.62 1.54 -6.76
C LEU A 193 -16.41 0.71 -7.18
N GLU A 194 -16.13 0.68 -8.48
CA GLU A 194 -15.00 -0.03 -9.10
C GLU A 194 -13.69 0.75 -8.97
N ASN A 195 -12.55 0.04 -8.97
CA ASN A 195 -11.18 0.59 -8.98
C ASN A 195 -10.91 1.55 -7.81
N ALA A 196 -11.63 1.37 -6.70
CA ALA A 196 -11.43 2.14 -5.49
C ALA A 196 -10.42 1.44 -4.58
N THR A 197 -9.43 2.18 -4.11
CA THR A 197 -8.43 1.66 -3.18
C THR A 197 -9.00 1.52 -1.77
N ILE A 198 -8.96 0.30 -1.23
CA ILE A 198 -9.27 -0.01 0.16
C ILE A 198 -7.98 -0.20 0.94
N ILE A 199 -7.85 0.49 2.06
CA ILE A 199 -6.76 0.31 3.03
C ILE A 199 -7.23 -0.67 4.10
N TRP A 200 -6.49 -1.77 4.24
CA TRP A 200 -6.72 -2.81 5.23
C TRP A 200 -5.74 -2.69 6.38
N LYS A 201 -6.24 -2.75 7.61
CA LYS A 201 -5.43 -2.78 8.83
C LYS A 201 -5.90 -3.92 9.73
N PHE A 202 -4.97 -4.76 10.18
CA PHE A 202 -5.27 -5.88 11.07
C PHE A 202 -4.64 -5.66 12.43
N TYR A 203 -5.46 -5.80 13.47
CA TYR A 203 -5.06 -5.63 14.85
C TYR A 203 -5.22 -6.93 15.62
N ALA A 204 -4.13 -7.45 16.18
CA ALA A 204 -4.15 -8.59 17.10
C ALA A 204 -4.15 -8.03 18.53
N ASN A 205 -5.22 -8.30 19.29
CA ASN A 205 -5.41 -7.79 20.65
C ASN A 205 -5.20 -6.25 20.76
N GLY A 206 -5.60 -5.51 19.72
CA GLY A 206 -5.47 -4.06 19.63
C GLY A 206 -4.13 -3.54 19.09
N ILE A 207 -3.16 -4.41 18.78
CA ILE A 207 -1.86 -4.04 18.21
C ILE A 207 -1.89 -4.23 16.69
N LEU A 208 -1.61 -3.17 15.93
CA LEU A 208 -1.47 -3.23 14.49
C LEU A 208 -0.28 -4.11 14.11
N PHE A 209 -0.49 -5.15 13.33
CA PHE A 209 0.59 -6.03 12.85
C PHE A 209 0.65 -6.15 11.32
N MET A 210 -0.42 -5.77 10.61
CA MET A 210 -0.45 -5.80 9.15
C MET A 210 -1.24 -4.60 8.60
N GLU A 211 -0.69 -3.97 7.56
CA GLU A 211 -1.35 -2.94 6.77
C GLU A 211 -1.12 -3.25 5.28
N LYS A 212 -2.21 -3.41 4.52
CA LYS A 212 -2.18 -3.71 3.08
C LYS A 212 -3.18 -2.84 2.33
N LYS A 213 -3.08 -2.81 1.01
CA LYS A 213 -4.02 -2.14 0.13
C LYS A 213 -4.54 -3.11 -0.91
N SER A 214 -5.78 -2.94 -1.33
CA SER A 214 -6.35 -3.64 -2.47
C SER A 214 -7.30 -2.71 -3.23
N GLU A 215 -7.67 -3.10 -4.45
CA GLU A 215 -8.60 -2.35 -5.28
C GLU A 215 -9.89 -3.15 -5.47
N THR A 216 -11.01 -2.44 -5.57
CA THR A 216 -12.32 -3.05 -5.85
C THR A 216 -12.48 -3.42 -7.33
N ASP A 217 -13.15 -4.55 -7.57
CA ASP A 217 -13.54 -4.99 -8.90
C ASP A 217 -14.80 -4.26 -9.42
N GLU A 218 -15.29 -4.66 -10.60
CA GLU A 218 -16.51 -4.11 -11.24
C GLU A 218 -17.78 -4.21 -10.38
N ASN A 219 -17.77 -5.09 -9.37
CA ASN A 219 -18.85 -5.29 -8.42
C ASN A 219 -18.62 -4.55 -7.10
N GLY A 220 -17.59 -3.70 -7.02
CA GLY A 220 -17.22 -2.97 -5.81
C GLY A 220 -16.65 -3.87 -4.72
N ILE A 221 -16.15 -5.05 -5.08
CA ILE A 221 -15.70 -6.08 -4.16
C ILE A 221 -14.17 -6.15 -4.16
N THR A 222 -13.58 -6.31 -2.98
CA THR A 222 -12.17 -6.68 -2.87
C THR A 222 -11.95 -7.65 -1.73
N GLU A 223 -11.02 -8.58 -1.90
CA GLU A 223 -10.71 -9.64 -0.94
C GLU A 223 -9.32 -9.40 -0.32
N MET A 224 -9.19 -9.75 0.97
CA MET A 224 -7.93 -9.69 1.68
C MET A 224 -7.74 -10.95 2.52
N PRO A 225 -6.78 -11.82 2.17
CA PRO A 225 -6.44 -12.96 3.01
C PRO A 225 -5.71 -12.49 4.27
N LEU A 226 -6.12 -13.06 5.40
CA LEU A 226 -5.44 -12.94 6.67
C LEU A 226 -4.82 -14.31 7.01
N PHE A 227 -3.51 -14.30 7.16
CA PHE A 227 -2.73 -15.38 7.76
C PHE A 227 -2.16 -14.88 9.09
N TYR A 228 -2.36 -15.67 10.14
CA TYR A 228 -1.84 -15.41 11.48
C TYR A 228 -1.51 -16.76 12.12
N SER A 229 -0.23 -17.07 12.16
CA SER A 229 0.33 -18.28 12.75
C SER A 229 0.75 -18.04 14.20
N ASN A 230 1.21 -19.10 14.87
CA ASN A 230 2.07 -18.97 16.06
C ASN A 230 1.41 -18.23 17.25
N ALA A 231 0.08 -18.33 17.35
CA ALA A 231 -0.67 -17.75 18.45
C ALA A 231 -0.44 -18.55 19.74
N ILE A 232 0.15 -17.93 20.76
CA ILE A 232 0.43 -18.58 22.06
C ILE A 232 -0.85 -18.68 22.93
N GLU A 233 -1.79 -17.76 22.73
CA GLU A 233 -3.08 -17.73 23.41
C GLU A 233 -4.21 -17.30 22.47
N ASN A 234 -5.45 -17.50 22.89
CA ASN A 234 -6.62 -17.08 22.13
C ASN A 234 -6.53 -15.58 21.84
N THR A 235 -6.51 -15.22 20.57
CA THR A 235 -6.24 -13.87 20.08
C THR A 235 -7.44 -13.35 19.32
N SER A 236 -7.91 -12.15 19.66
CA SER A 236 -8.95 -11.48 18.87
C SER A 236 -8.27 -10.66 17.77
N ILE A 237 -8.59 -10.96 16.50
CA ILE A 237 -8.13 -10.15 15.37
C ILE A 237 -9.27 -9.27 14.88
N VAL A 238 -9.00 -7.98 14.75
CA VAL A 238 -9.90 -7.00 14.13
C VAL A 238 -9.32 -6.60 12.78
N ALA A 239 -10.05 -6.90 11.71
CA ALA A 239 -9.79 -6.39 10.37
C ALA A 239 -10.58 -5.09 10.18
N MET A 240 -9.88 -4.00 9.90
CA MET A 240 -10.47 -2.71 9.53
C MET A 240 -10.21 -2.45 8.05
N ALA A 241 -11.26 -2.14 7.30
CA ALA A 241 -11.16 -1.67 5.93
C ALA A 241 -11.60 -0.21 5.88
N LYS A 242 -10.87 0.60 5.10
CA LYS A 242 -11.11 2.03 4.96
C LYS A 242 -11.01 2.44 3.50
N PHE A 243 -12.06 3.10 3.02
CA PHE A 243 -12.04 3.91 1.82
C PHE A 243 -11.82 5.37 2.24
N GLU A 244 -10.74 5.99 1.78
CA GLU A 244 -10.49 7.39 2.09
C GLU A 244 -11.32 8.30 1.19
N ARG A 245 -11.61 9.52 1.66
CA ARG A 245 -12.27 10.52 0.83
C ARG A 245 -11.49 10.72 -0.47
N ASN A 246 -12.20 10.65 -1.59
CA ASN A 246 -11.63 10.88 -2.90
C ASN A 246 -12.19 12.18 -3.49
N LEU A 247 -11.31 13.14 -3.76
CA LEU A 247 -11.61 14.42 -4.39
C LEU A 247 -10.96 14.47 -5.78
N SER A 248 -11.10 13.40 -6.56
CA SER A 248 -10.44 13.31 -7.86
C SER A 248 -11.27 12.50 -8.85
N GLY A 249 -11.21 12.91 -10.11
CA GLY A 249 -12.02 12.35 -11.18
C GLY A 249 -13.26 13.20 -11.45
N GLU A 250 -14.26 12.66 -12.14
CA GLU A 250 -15.48 13.43 -12.44
C GLU A 250 -16.46 13.54 -11.26
N LYS A 251 -16.22 12.78 -10.18
CA LYS A 251 -17.10 12.67 -9.03
C LYS A 251 -16.29 12.46 -7.77
N ASP A 252 -16.68 13.19 -6.73
CA ASP A 252 -16.07 13.10 -5.43
C ASP A 252 -16.87 12.23 -4.47
N TYR A 253 -16.18 11.49 -3.63
CA TYR A 253 -16.80 10.53 -2.71
C TYR A 253 -16.35 10.80 -1.28
N GLU A 254 -17.31 10.76 -0.35
CA GLU A 254 -17.00 10.74 1.07
C GLU A 254 -16.34 9.41 1.44
N GLY A 255 -15.41 9.45 2.41
CA GLY A 255 -14.75 8.25 2.91
C GLY A 255 -15.69 7.41 3.78
N SER A 256 -15.42 6.11 3.85
CA SER A 256 -16.15 5.17 4.70
C SER A 256 -15.21 4.11 5.28
N ALA A 257 -15.62 3.49 6.38
CA ALA A 257 -14.85 2.45 7.03
C ALA A 257 -15.78 1.42 7.68
N ALA A 258 -15.28 0.19 7.77
CA ALA A 258 -15.94 -0.90 8.45
C ALA A 258 -14.89 -1.76 9.15
N ASP A 259 -15.31 -2.47 10.19
CA ASP A 259 -14.48 -3.44 10.88
C ASP A 259 -15.20 -4.78 11.07
N LYS A 260 -14.41 -5.84 11.18
CA LYS A 260 -14.88 -7.19 11.45
C LYS A 260 -13.88 -7.91 12.35
N SER A 261 -14.39 -8.60 13.35
CA SER A 261 -13.57 -9.38 14.28
C SER A 261 -13.69 -10.88 14.04
N ILE A 262 -12.59 -11.60 14.22
CA ILE A 262 -12.54 -13.06 14.31
C ILE A 262 -11.75 -13.47 15.55
N SER A 263 -11.98 -14.69 16.02
CA SER A 263 -11.16 -15.31 17.07
C SER A 263 -10.11 -16.23 16.44
N VAL A 264 -8.87 -16.17 16.91
CA VAL A 264 -7.80 -17.11 16.57
C VAL A 264 -7.49 -17.95 17.80
N ILE A 265 -7.48 -19.27 17.63
CA ILE A 265 -7.13 -20.22 18.70
C ILE A 265 -5.72 -20.74 18.42
N PRO A 266 -4.87 -20.89 19.45
CA PRO A 266 -3.56 -21.54 19.32
C PRO A 266 -3.66 -22.90 18.63
N GLU A 267 -2.75 -23.13 17.69
CA GLU A 267 -2.54 -24.42 17.07
C GLU A 267 -2.08 -25.46 18.09
N ARG A 268 -2.42 -26.72 17.88
CA ARG A 268 -2.01 -27.84 18.72
C ARG A 268 -1.56 -29.01 17.84
N PRO A 269 -0.62 -29.84 18.34
CA PRO A 269 -0.20 -31.05 17.62
C PRO A 269 -1.39 -31.91 17.18
N GLY A 270 -1.48 -32.10 15.86
CA GLY A 270 -2.50 -32.92 15.22
C GLY A 270 -3.78 -32.18 14.79
N ASP A 271 -3.82 -30.85 14.92
CA ASP A 271 -4.82 -29.99 14.27
C ASP A 271 -4.63 -30.02 12.74
N PHE A 272 -3.39 -29.90 12.27
CA PHE A 272 -3.02 -30.05 10.86
C PHE A 272 -2.28 -31.38 10.61
N PRO A 273 -2.61 -32.12 9.53
CA PRO A 273 -1.84 -33.29 9.14
C PRO A 273 -0.55 -32.87 8.43
N ILE A 274 0.56 -33.48 8.83
CA ILE A 274 1.89 -33.20 8.28
C ILE A 274 2.12 -34.02 7.01
N VAL A 275 2.49 -33.35 5.94
CA VAL A 275 2.90 -33.93 4.67
C VAL A 275 4.43 -34.00 4.60
N LEU A 276 4.96 -35.20 4.34
CA LEU A 276 6.40 -35.42 4.16
C LEU A 276 6.72 -35.57 2.67
N ILE A 277 7.52 -34.66 2.10
CA ILE A 277 7.88 -34.66 0.66
C ILE A 277 9.37 -34.95 0.47
N HIS A 278 9.67 -36.05 -0.20
CA HIS A 278 11.04 -36.53 -0.40
C HIS A 278 11.79 -35.83 -1.54
N GLY A 279 13.11 -35.95 -1.48
CA GLY A 279 14.04 -35.44 -2.49
C GLY A 279 14.13 -36.26 -3.78
N TRP A 280 15.02 -35.81 -4.66
CA TRP A 280 15.40 -36.52 -5.87
C TRP A 280 15.79 -37.97 -5.55
N SER A 281 15.30 -38.95 -6.33
CA SER A 281 15.55 -40.39 -6.14
C SER A 281 15.04 -41.04 -4.83
N GLY A 282 14.40 -40.27 -3.94
CA GLY A 282 13.91 -40.78 -2.65
C GLY A 282 13.00 -42.00 -2.80
N SER A 283 12.16 -42.02 -3.84
CA SER A 283 11.16 -43.06 -4.13
C SER A 283 11.65 -44.32 -4.86
N ILE A 284 12.95 -44.46 -5.10
CA ILE A 284 13.50 -45.64 -5.81
C ILE A 284 13.28 -46.94 -5.01
N SER A 285 13.13 -46.88 -3.67
CA SER A 285 12.77 -48.06 -2.87
C SER A 285 12.07 -47.71 -1.56
N ASN A 286 11.19 -48.62 -1.09
CA ASN A 286 10.59 -48.58 0.25
C ASN A 286 11.64 -48.46 1.36
N ALA A 287 12.79 -49.12 1.20
CA ALA A 287 13.83 -49.13 2.22
C ALA A 287 14.48 -47.75 2.39
N LEU A 288 14.73 -47.04 1.29
CA LEU A 288 15.33 -45.70 1.32
C LEU A 288 14.37 -44.69 1.97
N ILE A 289 13.09 -44.71 1.60
CA ILE A 289 12.09 -43.81 2.19
C ILE A 289 11.88 -44.07 3.67
N ASN A 290 11.75 -45.34 4.05
CA ASN A 290 11.67 -45.68 5.46
C ASN A 290 12.92 -45.21 6.20
N TYR A 291 14.12 -45.38 5.64
CA TYR A 291 15.34 -44.87 6.26
C TYR A 291 15.31 -43.34 6.43
N THR A 292 14.88 -42.59 5.41
CA THR A 292 14.85 -41.12 5.42
C THR A 292 13.87 -40.55 6.45
N TRP A 293 12.72 -41.19 6.66
CA TRP A 293 11.64 -40.52 7.39
C TRP A 293 11.18 -41.23 8.66
N TRP A 294 11.46 -42.53 8.83
CA TRP A 294 10.93 -43.34 9.93
C TRP A 294 11.16 -42.73 11.31
N ASN A 295 12.38 -42.25 11.55
CA ASN A 295 12.74 -41.70 12.84
C ASN A 295 12.02 -40.37 13.12
N LEU A 296 11.86 -39.51 12.11
CA LEU A 296 11.08 -38.27 12.25
C LEU A 296 9.60 -38.60 12.51
N THR A 297 8.99 -39.48 11.70
CA THR A 297 7.59 -39.90 11.86
C THR A 297 7.31 -40.41 13.28
N LYS A 298 8.18 -41.28 13.83
CA LYS A 298 7.98 -41.78 15.20
C LYS A 298 8.07 -40.70 16.27
N LYS A 299 8.89 -39.67 16.07
CA LYS A 299 8.96 -38.53 17.00
C LYS A 299 7.77 -37.59 16.88
N LEU A 300 7.25 -37.39 15.67
CA LEU A 300 6.03 -36.62 15.41
C LEU A 300 4.83 -37.29 16.07
N GLU A 301 4.61 -38.58 15.79
CA GLU A 301 3.54 -39.37 16.40
C GLU A 301 3.62 -39.38 17.94
N ALA A 302 4.84 -39.52 18.50
CA ALA A 302 5.05 -39.51 19.94
C ALA A 302 4.70 -38.17 20.61
N ARG A 303 4.63 -37.08 19.84
CA ARG A 303 4.26 -35.73 20.31
C ARG A 303 2.83 -35.33 19.95
N GLY A 304 2.04 -36.25 19.38
CA GLY A 304 0.61 -36.05 19.10
C GLY A 304 0.30 -35.55 17.69
N PHE A 305 1.31 -35.33 16.85
CA PHE A 305 1.10 -34.98 15.45
C PHE A 305 0.54 -36.15 14.65
N LYS A 306 -0.14 -35.81 13.55
CA LYS A 306 -0.64 -36.77 12.57
C LYS A 306 0.13 -36.59 11.27
N VAL A 307 0.85 -37.62 10.85
CA VAL A 307 1.46 -37.62 9.51
C VAL A 307 0.41 -38.13 8.51
N LEU A 308 0.29 -37.47 7.36
CA LEU A 308 -0.69 -37.83 6.33
C LEU A 308 -0.29 -39.13 5.63
N ASP A 309 -1.17 -40.13 5.66
CA ASP A 309 -0.96 -41.41 4.98
C ASP A 309 -1.46 -41.37 3.54
N PHE A 310 -0.60 -41.62 2.54
CA PHE A 310 -1.04 -41.70 1.14
C PHE A 310 -1.63 -43.07 0.73
N ASP A 311 -1.42 -44.13 1.52
CA ASP A 311 -2.10 -45.43 1.45
C ASP A 311 -2.48 -45.79 2.88
N VAL A 312 -3.75 -45.62 3.19
CA VAL A 312 -4.34 -45.90 4.51
C VAL A 312 -4.23 -47.38 4.92
N THR A 313 -3.88 -48.28 3.99
CA THR A 313 -3.62 -49.71 4.32
C THR A 313 -2.20 -49.97 4.83
N LYS A 314 -1.30 -48.98 4.70
CA LYS A 314 0.09 -49.02 5.19
C LYS A 314 0.43 -47.71 5.92
N PRO A 315 -0.09 -47.51 7.15
CA PRO A 315 0.16 -46.28 7.90
C PRO A 315 1.66 -45.94 7.94
N GLY A 316 2.00 -44.71 7.58
CA GLY A 316 3.37 -44.21 7.46
C GLY A 316 3.72 -43.58 6.11
N ILE A 317 5.02 -43.32 5.95
CA ILE A 317 5.63 -42.46 4.94
C ILE A 317 5.41 -42.99 3.54
N GLN A 318 4.76 -42.19 2.70
CA GLN A 318 4.42 -42.60 1.36
C GLN A 318 4.51 -41.46 0.36
N TRP A 319 4.83 -41.83 -0.86
CA TRP A 319 5.53 -40.96 -1.79
C TRP A 319 4.87 -40.90 -3.16
N LEU A 320 5.27 -39.89 -3.93
CA LEU A 320 4.99 -39.79 -5.35
C LEU A 320 5.92 -40.74 -6.13
N THR A 321 5.40 -41.90 -6.56
CA THR A 321 5.90 -42.54 -7.79
C THR A 321 5.30 -41.79 -8.96
N TYR A 322 6.13 -41.18 -9.79
CA TYR A 322 5.74 -40.75 -11.12
C TYR A 322 6.39 -41.71 -12.12
N GLU A 323 5.60 -42.21 -13.08
CA GLU A 323 6.08 -42.96 -14.24
C GLU A 323 6.21 -41.93 -15.37
N PRO A 324 7.37 -41.26 -15.55
CA PRO A 324 7.51 -40.44 -16.74
C PRO A 324 7.60 -41.38 -17.94
N ASP A 325 6.75 -41.17 -18.94
CA ASP A 325 6.93 -41.80 -20.24
C ASP A 325 8.34 -41.45 -20.74
N TRP A 326 9.04 -42.45 -21.31
CA TRP A 326 10.48 -42.45 -21.59
C TRP A 326 11.03 -41.26 -22.42
N PHE A 327 10.16 -40.39 -22.95
CA PHE A 327 10.50 -39.33 -23.90
C PHE A 327 9.98 -37.93 -23.51
N GLU A 328 9.36 -37.76 -22.34
CA GLU A 328 8.84 -36.46 -21.90
C GLU A 328 9.73 -35.80 -20.84
N GLU A 329 9.95 -34.49 -20.98
CA GLU A 329 10.76 -33.69 -20.06
C GLU A 329 9.85 -33.08 -18.99
N HIS A 330 9.63 -33.82 -17.89
CA HIS A 330 8.82 -33.35 -16.77
C HIS A 330 9.65 -32.50 -15.82
N HIS A 331 9.32 -31.21 -15.72
CA HIS A 331 9.95 -30.23 -14.84
C HIS A 331 9.32 -30.23 -13.44
N ILE A 332 9.96 -29.59 -12.45
CA ILE A 332 9.45 -29.48 -11.07
C ILE A 332 7.98 -29.00 -10.99
N PRO A 333 7.52 -28.00 -11.79
CA PRO A 333 6.11 -27.60 -11.82
C PRO A 333 5.14 -28.76 -12.07
N TRP A 334 5.43 -29.60 -13.06
CA TRP A 334 4.60 -30.77 -13.38
C TRP A 334 4.58 -31.78 -12.22
N VAL A 335 5.73 -31.97 -11.55
CA VAL A 335 5.82 -32.83 -10.36
C VAL A 335 4.93 -32.29 -9.23
N ALA A 336 4.93 -30.97 -9.01
CA ALA A 336 4.09 -30.31 -8.01
C ALA A 336 2.59 -30.53 -8.26
N ALA A 337 2.14 -30.52 -9.52
CA ALA A 337 0.75 -30.85 -9.87
C ALA A 337 0.37 -32.26 -9.40
N ARG A 338 1.21 -33.26 -9.67
CA ARG A 338 0.95 -34.65 -9.24
C ARG A 338 1.01 -34.80 -7.72
N VAL A 339 1.85 -34.04 -7.04
CA VAL A 339 1.88 -34.00 -5.56
C VAL A 339 0.57 -33.40 -5.02
N CYS A 340 0.06 -32.31 -5.60
CA CYS A 340 -1.21 -31.71 -5.19
C CYS A 340 -2.37 -32.71 -5.26
N GLU A 341 -2.49 -33.43 -6.39
CA GLU A 341 -3.50 -34.48 -6.57
C GLU A 341 -3.41 -35.55 -5.48
N LYS A 342 -2.20 -36.06 -5.22
CA LYS A 342 -1.99 -37.10 -4.22
C LYS A 342 -2.29 -36.64 -2.80
N ILE A 343 -1.93 -35.41 -2.44
CA ILE A 343 -2.23 -34.89 -1.10
C ILE A 343 -3.74 -34.75 -0.95
N ARG A 344 -4.45 -34.19 -1.94
CA ARG A 344 -5.90 -34.03 -1.90
C ARG A 344 -6.61 -35.38 -1.77
N ASP A 345 -6.19 -36.38 -2.54
CA ASP A 345 -6.75 -37.73 -2.44
C ASP A 345 -6.46 -38.35 -1.05
N ALA A 346 -5.23 -38.20 -0.54
CA ALA A 346 -4.84 -38.69 0.77
C ALA A 346 -5.64 -38.01 1.91
N LEU A 347 -5.87 -36.69 1.84
CA LEU A 347 -6.70 -35.97 2.80
C LEU A 347 -8.10 -36.61 2.89
N VAL A 348 -8.75 -36.83 1.74
CA VAL A 348 -10.07 -37.46 1.69
C VAL A 348 -10.04 -38.90 2.23
N LEU A 349 -9.03 -39.69 1.85
CA LEU A 349 -8.87 -41.07 2.33
C LEU A 349 -8.68 -41.15 3.85
N ASN A 350 -8.05 -40.14 4.45
CA ASN A 350 -7.87 -40.02 5.90
C ASN A 350 -9.04 -39.32 6.62
N GLY A 351 -10.11 -38.97 5.90
CA GLY A 351 -11.32 -38.37 6.47
C GLY A 351 -11.26 -36.85 6.67
N TYR A 352 -10.26 -36.17 6.09
CA TYR A 352 -10.17 -34.71 6.07
C TYR A 352 -10.97 -34.10 4.92
N SER A 353 -11.22 -32.78 5.02
CA SER A 353 -11.64 -31.97 3.88
C SER A 353 -10.53 -31.95 2.82
N PRO A 354 -10.84 -31.94 1.51
CA PRO A 354 -9.82 -31.72 0.48
C PRO A 354 -9.14 -30.34 0.60
N ASN A 355 -9.78 -29.39 1.32
CA ASN A 355 -9.27 -28.05 1.57
C ASN A 355 -8.68 -27.89 2.99
N GLN A 356 -8.34 -29.00 3.66
CA GLN A 356 -7.72 -29.00 4.98
C GLN A 356 -6.38 -28.24 4.95
N THR A 357 -6.13 -27.43 5.99
CA THR A 357 -4.80 -26.84 6.25
C THR A 357 -3.82 -27.93 6.64
N ILE A 358 -2.61 -27.88 6.09
CA ILE A 358 -1.55 -28.87 6.26
C ILE A 358 -0.22 -28.19 6.59
N ASP A 359 0.64 -28.95 7.26
CA ASP A 359 2.05 -28.60 7.41
C ASP A 359 2.88 -29.44 6.44
N ILE A 360 3.99 -28.90 5.97
CA ILE A 360 4.86 -29.58 5.03
C ILE A 360 6.28 -29.62 5.55
N VAL A 361 6.83 -30.83 5.67
CA VAL A 361 8.27 -31.05 5.89
C VAL A 361 8.85 -31.70 4.65
N THR A 362 9.91 -31.11 4.12
CA THR A 362 10.51 -31.54 2.87
C THR A 362 11.99 -31.81 2.98
N HIS A 363 12.49 -32.61 2.05
CA HIS A 363 13.92 -32.87 1.91
C HIS A 363 14.38 -32.63 0.47
N SER A 364 15.51 -31.95 0.29
CA SER A 364 16.17 -31.78 -1.01
C SER A 364 15.20 -31.20 -2.05
N MET A 365 15.14 -31.77 -3.26
CA MET A 365 14.21 -31.38 -4.34
C MET A 365 12.74 -31.26 -3.89
N GLY A 366 12.30 -32.02 -2.88
CA GLY A 366 10.94 -31.96 -2.38
C GLY A 366 10.54 -30.57 -1.86
N GLY A 367 11.52 -29.80 -1.36
CA GLY A 367 11.26 -28.42 -0.93
C GLY A 367 10.97 -27.48 -2.09
N LEU A 368 11.60 -27.66 -3.25
CA LEU A 368 11.26 -26.88 -4.46
C LEU A 368 9.86 -27.22 -4.98
N VAL A 369 9.45 -28.48 -4.87
CA VAL A 369 8.09 -28.92 -5.21
C VAL A 369 7.06 -28.24 -4.31
N ALA A 370 7.26 -28.29 -2.98
CA ALA A 370 6.36 -27.68 -2.02
C ALA A 370 6.33 -26.14 -2.13
N ARG A 371 7.51 -25.54 -2.35
CA ARG A 371 7.65 -24.11 -2.57
C ARG A 371 6.86 -23.66 -3.81
N PHE A 372 6.95 -24.42 -4.90
CA PHE A 372 6.15 -24.16 -6.10
C PHE A 372 4.64 -24.21 -5.81
N MET A 373 4.19 -25.18 -5.01
CA MET A 373 2.78 -25.25 -4.58
C MET A 373 2.36 -24.01 -3.78
N ALA A 374 3.18 -23.61 -2.80
CA ALA A 374 2.91 -22.46 -1.95
C ALA A 374 2.88 -21.11 -2.71
N GLU A 375 3.72 -20.95 -3.73
CA GLU A 375 3.93 -19.65 -4.38
C GLU A 375 3.20 -19.49 -5.72
N HIS A 376 2.85 -20.60 -6.37
CA HIS A 376 2.21 -20.61 -7.68
C HIS A 376 0.87 -21.35 -7.68
N TYR A 377 0.04 -21.06 -6.68
CA TYR A 377 -1.33 -21.56 -6.62
C TYR A 377 -2.11 -21.19 -7.89
N MET A 378 -2.90 -22.14 -8.38
CA MET A 378 -3.60 -22.09 -9.66
C MET A 378 -2.72 -21.98 -10.91
N ALA A 379 -1.40 -22.26 -10.81
CA ALA A 379 -0.59 -22.42 -11.99
C ALA A 379 -1.04 -23.61 -12.83
N ASP A 380 -0.93 -23.42 -14.13
CA ASP A 380 -1.22 -24.38 -15.18
C ASP A 380 0.12 -24.79 -15.82
N VAL A 381 0.46 -26.09 -15.73
CA VAL A 381 1.84 -26.59 -15.84
C VAL A 381 1.98 -27.79 -16.78
N ASP A 382 1.02 -27.99 -17.68
CA ASP A 382 1.06 -29.04 -18.70
C ASP A 382 2.33 -29.01 -19.57
N TYR A 383 2.88 -27.82 -19.80
CA TYR A 383 3.95 -27.60 -20.78
C TYR A 383 5.10 -26.73 -20.26
N TRP A 384 6.27 -26.90 -20.87
CA TRP A 384 7.48 -26.14 -20.57
C TRP A 384 8.02 -25.36 -21.78
N ASN A 385 8.30 -24.09 -21.56
CA ASN A 385 8.87 -23.18 -22.55
C ASN A 385 10.41 -23.17 -22.49
N LYS A 386 11.03 -24.02 -23.31
CA LYS A 386 12.50 -24.10 -23.47
C LYS A 386 13.17 -22.81 -23.95
N SER A 387 12.40 -21.89 -24.53
CA SER A 387 12.88 -20.62 -25.06
C SER A 387 12.55 -19.43 -24.14
N TRP A 388 12.19 -19.69 -22.88
CA TRP A 388 11.89 -18.64 -21.90
C TRP A 388 13.07 -17.67 -21.76
N ASN A 389 12.75 -16.37 -21.77
CA ASN A 389 13.71 -15.28 -21.84
C ASN A 389 13.63 -14.32 -20.65
N GLY A 390 13.02 -14.76 -19.54
CA GLY A 390 12.83 -13.95 -18.34
C GLY A 390 11.49 -13.22 -18.26
N LYS A 391 10.62 -13.30 -19.27
CA LYS A 391 9.29 -12.67 -19.24
C LYS A 391 8.19 -13.72 -19.00
N GLY A 392 7.33 -13.48 -18.01
CA GLY A 392 6.31 -14.44 -17.58
C GLY A 392 6.96 -15.67 -16.95
N TYR A 393 6.33 -16.83 -17.09
CA TYR A 393 6.82 -18.07 -16.51
C TYR A 393 7.33 -19.05 -17.58
N PRO A 394 8.28 -19.94 -17.24
CA PRO A 394 8.73 -21.00 -18.13
C PRO A 394 7.73 -22.16 -18.20
N TRP A 395 6.72 -22.22 -17.35
CA TRP A 395 5.59 -23.16 -17.43
C TRP A 395 4.32 -22.48 -17.97
N TYR A 396 3.46 -23.28 -18.59
CA TYR A 396 2.13 -22.88 -19.08
C TYR A 396 1.29 -24.15 -19.30
N GLY A 397 -0.01 -24.00 -19.56
CA GLY A 397 -0.80 -25.16 -19.98
C GLY A 397 -2.06 -24.85 -20.76
N ASP A 398 -3.07 -25.72 -20.61
CA ASP A 398 -4.23 -25.84 -21.47
C ASP A 398 -5.43 -24.92 -21.10
N GLY A 399 -5.30 -24.15 -20.03
CA GLY A 399 -6.31 -23.26 -19.48
C GLY A 399 -6.97 -23.77 -18.20
N TYR A 400 -6.62 -24.97 -17.71
CA TYR A 400 -7.11 -25.52 -16.44
C TYR A 400 -6.00 -25.57 -15.38
N PRO A 401 -6.19 -24.93 -14.22
CA PRO A 401 -5.18 -24.96 -13.15
C PRO A 401 -4.88 -26.38 -12.63
N ASP A 402 -3.59 -26.71 -12.58
CA ASP A 402 -3.05 -27.96 -12.06
C ASP A 402 -2.68 -27.88 -10.57
N ILE A 403 -2.12 -26.74 -10.16
CA ILE A 403 -1.69 -26.51 -8.78
C ILE A 403 -2.91 -26.14 -7.93
N THR A 404 -3.42 -27.15 -7.23
CA THR A 404 -4.68 -27.08 -6.48
C THR A 404 -4.51 -27.00 -4.98
N ILE A 405 -3.28 -27.15 -4.47
CA ILE A 405 -2.90 -26.82 -3.09
C ILE A 405 -2.01 -25.59 -3.16
N GLY A 406 -2.29 -24.62 -2.29
CA GLY A 406 -1.65 -23.33 -2.34
C GLY A 406 -1.44 -22.70 -0.97
N PRO A 407 -1.07 -21.42 -0.93
CA PRO A 407 -0.69 -20.74 0.30
C PRO A 407 -1.85 -20.62 1.30
N PHE A 408 -3.10 -20.73 0.83
CA PHE A 408 -4.26 -20.70 1.71
C PHE A 408 -4.48 -21.99 2.52
N GLN A 409 -3.73 -23.06 2.19
CA GLN A 409 -3.84 -24.38 2.79
C GLN A 409 -2.53 -24.86 3.45
N ILE A 410 -1.43 -24.16 3.24
CA ILE A 410 -0.13 -24.54 3.80
C ILE A 410 0.12 -23.59 4.96
N ASP A 411 0.28 -24.12 6.17
CA ASP A 411 0.67 -23.32 7.33
C ASP A 411 2.20 -23.20 7.37
N ASP A 412 2.86 -24.30 7.74
CA ASP A 412 4.31 -24.39 7.78
C ASP A 412 4.89 -25.07 6.54
N LEU A 413 5.99 -24.51 6.03
CA LEU A 413 6.86 -25.13 5.04
C LEU A 413 8.30 -25.20 5.53
N ILE A 414 8.69 -26.39 5.99
CA ILE A 414 10.04 -26.68 6.50
C ILE A 414 10.86 -27.36 5.41
N VAL A 415 11.92 -26.70 4.95
CA VAL A 415 12.78 -27.15 3.85
C VAL A 415 14.16 -27.58 4.37
N VAL A 416 14.51 -28.87 4.22
CA VAL A 416 15.76 -29.44 4.72
C VAL A 416 16.68 -29.81 3.57
N GLY A 417 17.85 -29.17 3.49
CA GLY A 417 18.83 -29.39 2.42
C GLY A 417 18.28 -29.09 1.02
N THR A 418 17.24 -28.27 0.92
CA THR A 418 16.60 -27.92 -0.35
C THR A 418 17.45 -26.96 -1.17
N PRO A 419 17.62 -27.20 -2.49
CA PRO A 419 18.39 -26.29 -3.33
C PRO A 419 17.54 -25.09 -3.81
N CYS A 420 17.06 -24.22 -2.91
CA CYS A 420 16.27 -23.02 -3.28
C CYS A 420 17.11 -22.05 -4.13
N HIS A 421 18.40 -21.91 -3.83
CA HIS A 421 19.36 -21.17 -4.64
C HIS A 421 20.04 -22.03 -5.71
N GLY A 422 19.64 -23.29 -5.80
CA GLY A 422 20.17 -24.28 -6.71
C GLY A 422 21.45 -24.97 -6.25
N VAL A 423 22.02 -25.73 -7.17
CA VAL A 423 23.30 -26.43 -7.07
C VAL A 423 24.21 -26.08 -8.26
N PRO A 424 25.54 -26.17 -8.12
CA PRO A 424 26.44 -25.85 -9.22
C PRO A 424 26.32 -26.84 -10.39
N PRO A 425 26.52 -26.39 -11.64
CA PRO A 425 26.35 -27.21 -12.84
C PRO A 425 27.36 -28.37 -12.96
N ASN A 426 28.42 -28.36 -12.15
CA ASN A 426 29.53 -29.31 -12.20
C ASN A 426 29.40 -30.47 -11.20
N ILE A 427 28.23 -30.70 -10.57
CA ILE A 427 27.98 -31.96 -9.83
C ILE A 427 28.05 -33.11 -10.84
N ASN A 428 29.25 -33.69 -10.97
CA ASN A 428 29.57 -34.63 -12.02
C ASN A 428 28.79 -35.92 -11.81
N VAL A 429 28.26 -36.49 -12.90
CA VAL A 429 27.66 -37.83 -12.93
C VAL A 429 28.60 -38.87 -12.31
N SER A 430 29.92 -38.66 -12.32
CA SER A 430 30.89 -39.49 -11.60
C SER A 430 30.74 -39.40 -10.07
N LEU A 431 30.57 -38.21 -9.49
CA LEU A 431 30.34 -37.99 -8.05
C LEU A 431 29.00 -38.63 -7.63
N LEU A 432 27.94 -38.44 -8.43
CA LEU A 432 26.64 -39.10 -8.23
C LEU A 432 26.74 -40.63 -8.36
N ARG A 433 27.57 -41.15 -9.28
CA ARG A 433 27.83 -42.60 -9.42
C ARG A 433 28.64 -43.19 -8.26
N GLU A 434 29.55 -42.41 -7.65
CA GLU A 434 30.32 -42.84 -6.49
C GLU A 434 29.49 -42.81 -5.20
N ILE A 435 28.59 -41.83 -5.05
CA ILE A 435 27.67 -41.69 -3.91
C ILE A 435 26.53 -42.73 -4.00
N ILE A 436 25.94 -42.94 -5.19
CA ILE A 436 24.76 -43.79 -5.42
C ILE A 436 25.17 -45.15 -6.02
N LYS A 437 26.28 -45.74 -5.53
CA LYS A 437 26.89 -47.00 -6.04
C LYS A 437 25.89 -47.96 -6.71
N ARG A 438 25.94 -48.03 -8.06
CA ARG A 438 25.27 -48.99 -8.98
C ARG A 438 23.86 -48.68 -9.49
N ALA A 439 23.27 -47.51 -9.30
CA ALA A 439 22.07 -47.18 -10.07
C ALA A 439 22.46 -46.78 -11.51
N TYR A 440 22.13 -47.61 -12.51
CA TYR A 440 22.00 -47.15 -13.89
C TYR A 440 20.91 -46.07 -13.85
N LEU A 441 21.25 -44.80 -13.97
CA LEU A 441 20.29 -43.68 -13.91
C LEU A 441 20.16 -42.96 -15.27
N PRO A 442 19.55 -43.57 -16.30
CA PRO A 442 19.17 -42.86 -17.53
C PRO A 442 17.91 -41.97 -17.43
N TRP A 443 17.29 -41.75 -16.27
CA TRP A 443 15.83 -41.47 -16.22
C TRP A 443 15.31 -40.11 -15.68
N TRP A 444 16.11 -39.06 -15.42
CA TRP A 444 15.60 -37.84 -14.75
C TRP A 444 16.13 -36.54 -15.37
N MET A 445 15.90 -36.35 -16.68
CA MET A 445 16.45 -35.21 -17.43
C MET A 445 15.76 -33.85 -17.18
N GLY A 446 14.52 -33.79 -16.69
CA GLY A 446 13.78 -32.52 -16.50
C GLY A 446 14.05 -31.79 -15.18
N PRO A 447 13.89 -32.42 -13.99
CA PRO A 447 13.99 -31.72 -12.71
C PRO A 447 15.43 -31.38 -12.29
N VAL A 448 16.43 -32.11 -12.80
CA VAL A 448 17.84 -31.85 -12.47
C VAL A 448 18.30 -30.50 -13.02
N PRO A 449 18.08 -30.17 -14.32
CA PRO A 449 18.29 -28.82 -14.84
C PRO A 449 17.59 -27.72 -14.05
N ASP A 450 16.38 -27.97 -13.54
CA ASP A 450 15.64 -26.99 -12.74
C ASP A 450 16.35 -26.64 -11.44
N MET A 451 17.11 -27.56 -10.85
CA MET A 451 17.86 -27.33 -9.61
C MET A 451 19.22 -26.65 -9.83
N ILE A 452 19.67 -26.46 -11.06
CA ILE A 452 20.98 -25.85 -11.32
C ILE A 452 20.91 -24.33 -11.12
N TYR A 453 22.00 -23.73 -10.62
CA TYR A 453 22.15 -22.28 -10.52
C TYR A 453 21.66 -21.55 -11.76
N ASN A 454 20.84 -20.51 -11.54
CA ASN A 454 20.26 -19.67 -12.59
C ASN A 454 19.45 -20.44 -13.64
N SER A 455 18.92 -21.63 -13.31
CA SER A 455 17.95 -22.29 -14.19
C SER A 455 16.74 -21.37 -14.44
N PRO A 456 16.05 -21.51 -15.58
CA PRO A 456 14.80 -20.80 -15.82
C PRO A 456 13.79 -20.97 -14.67
N PHE A 457 13.72 -22.17 -14.09
CA PHE A 457 12.86 -22.47 -12.95
C PHE A 457 13.20 -21.60 -11.74
N LEU A 458 14.45 -21.62 -11.25
CA LEU A 458 14.83 -20.88 -10.04
C LEU A 458 14.76 -19.36 -10.25
N GLN A 459 15.10 -18.88 -11.45
CA GLN A 459 14.93 -17.46 -11.78
C GLN A 459 13.45 -17.03 -11.73
N ALA A 460 12.53 -17.89 -12.20
CA ALA A 460 11.11 -17.61 -12.17
C ALA A 460 10.49 -17.72 -10.77
N MET A 461 11.03 -18.62 -9.93
CA MET A 461 10.64 -18.75 -8.51
C MET A 461 11.09 -17.56 -7.65
N GLY A 462 12.26 -16.96 -7.93
CA GLY A 462 12.84 -15.94 -7.05
C GLY A 462 13.17 -16.48 -5.65
N TYR A 463 13.27 -15.62 -4.64
CA TYR A 463 13.69 -15.99 -3.27
C TYR A 463 12.82 -15.40 -2.13
N GLU A 464 11.79 -14.62 -2.42
CA GLU A 464 11.00 -13.90 -1.40
C GLU A 464 10.03 -14.80 -0.61
N GLY A 465 9.45 -15.81 -1.28
CA GLY A 465 8.33 -16.59 -0.71
C GLY A 465 7.01 -15.80 -0.69
N THR A 466 6.01 -16.33 0.01
CA THR A 466 4.73 -15.65 0.28
C THR A 466 4.59 -15.27 1.77
N ASP A 467 3.70 -14.32 2.07
CA ASP A 467 3.36 -13.89 3.45
C ASP A 467 2.29 -14.79 4.11
N LEU A 468 1.77 -15.76 3.36
CA LEU A 468 0.66 -16.62 3.79
C LEU A 468 1.11 -18.02 4.24
N VAL A 469 2.43 -18.23 4.33
CA VAL A 469 3.06 -19.50 4.72
C VAL A 469 4.26 -19.15 5.60
N ASP A 470 4.46 -19.89 6.68
CA ASP A 470 5.64 -19.79 7.52
C ASP A 470 6.76 -20.70 6.99
N TYR A 471 7.87 -20.10 6.56
CA TYR A 471 8.99 -20.81 5.94
C TYR A 471 10.12 -21.01 6.94
N TYR A 472 10.63 -22.23 7.03
CA TYR A 472 11.80 -22.55 7.84
C TYR A 472 12.82 -23.36 7.05
N ALA A 473 14.06 -22.89 7.01
CA ALA A 473 15.13 -23.53 6.25
C ALA A 473 16.15 -24.23 7.16
N VAL A 474 16.65 -25.39 6.73
CA VAL A 474 17.72 -26.12 7.42
C VAL A 474 18.82 -26.51 6.44
N GLY A 475 20.05 -26.10 6.75
CA GLY A 475 21.26 -26.40 6.00
C GLY A 475 22.27 -27.23 6.80
N GLY A 476 22.98 -28.14 6.14
CA GLY A 476 24.11 -28.87 6.73
C GLY A 476 25.43 -28.41 6.13
N ASP A 477 26.47 -28.31 6.96
CA ASP A 477 27.82 -28.00 6.52
C ASP A 477 28.79 -29.08 7.01
N ILE A 478 29.36 -29.85 6.08
CA ILE A 478 30.36 -30.89 6.36
C ILE A 478 31.78 -30.47 5.96
N GLY A 479 31.99 -29.19 5.64
CA GLY A 479 33.27 -28.67 5.15
C GLY A 479 33.63 -29.07 3.72
N PHE A 480 32.70 -29.66 2.96
CA PHE A 480 32.91 -30.06 1.58
C PHE A 480 32.48 -28.95 0.63
N ILE A 481 33.36 -28.47 -0.24
CA ILE A 481 33.02 -27.44 -1.22
C ILE A 481 32.43 -28.11 -2.47
N ILE A 482 31.19 -27.76 -2.82
CA ILE A 482 30.57 -28.12 -4.10
C ILE A 482 30.59 -26.89 -5.01
N GLY A 483 31.12 -27.06 -6.22
CA GLY A 483 31.35 -25.96 -7.17
C GLY A 483 32.72 -25.33 -6.98
N ASP A 484 32.81 -24.02 -7.13
CA ASP A 484 34.10 -23.31 -7.20
C ASP A 484 34.53 -22.70 -5.85
N TYR A 485 33.59 -22.31 -4.99
CA TYR A 485 33.85 -21.66 -3.70
C TYR A 485 32.63 -21.76 -2.75
N PRO A 486 32.84 -21.63 -1.42
CA PRO A 486 31.77 -21.50 -0.41
C PRO A 486 30.79 -20.37 -0.73
N ARG A 487 29.50 -20.53 -0.42
CA ARG A 487 28.43 -19.58 -0.76
C ARG A 487 27.90 -18.89 0.49
N ASP A 488 27.60 -17.61 0.35
CA ASP A 488 26.92 -16.74 1.31
C ASP A 488 25.66 -16.23 0.59
N PHE A 489 24.60 -17.03 0.66
CA PHE A 489 23.29 -16.74 0.07
C PHE A 489 22.42 -15.91 1.00
N ASP A 490 22.59 -16.02 2.33
CA ASP A 490 21.81 -15.22 3.27
C ASP A 490 22.33 -13.78 3.45
N GLY A 491 23.57 -13.52 3.03
CA GLY A 491 24.18 -12.21 3.00
C GLY A 491 24.72 -11.74 4.34
N ASP A 492 24.91 -12.64 5.31
CA ASP A 492 25.42 -12.32 6.65
C ASP A 492 26.95 -12.07 6.67
N GLY A 493 27.65 -12.38 5.57
CA GLY A 493 29.09 -12.21 5.41
C GLY A 493 29.92 -13.44 5.77
N ILE A 494 29.29 -14.56 6.12
CA ILE A 494 29.91 -15.82 6.53
C ILE A 494 29.57 -16.90 5.50
N PRO A 495 30.44 -17.15 4.50
CA PRO A 495 30.15 -18.14 3.48
C PRO A 495 30.34 -19.57 4.00
N HIS A 496 29.36 -20.43 3.71
CA HIS A 496 29.34 -21.84 4.07
C HIS A 496 29.62 -22.78 2.88
N THR A 497 29.97 -24.04 3.18
CA THR A 497 30.36 -25.03 2.16
C THR A 497 29.16 -25.80 1.59
N SER A 498 28.94 -27.04 2.02
CA SER A 498 27.82 -27.87 1.60
C SER A 498 27.57 -29.01 2.58
N ASP A 499 26.42 -29.66 2.40
CA ASP A 499 26.04 -30.92 3.04
C ASP A 499 26.53 -32.16 2.26
N GLY A 500 27.36 -31.97 1.22
CA GLY A 500 27.84 -33.01 0.32
C GLY A 500 27.04 -33.16 -0.99
N LEU A 501 25.85 -32.58 -1.10
CA LEU A 501 25.08 -32.51 -2.35
C LEU A 501 24.55 -31.11 -2.68
N CYS A 502 24.14 -30.33 -1.68
CA CYS A 502 23.62 -28.98 -1.81
C CYS A 502 24.49 -27.99 -1.00
N PRO A 503 24.73 -26.77 -1.50
CA PRO A 503 25.35 -25.73 -0.70
C PRO A 503 24.57 -25.50 0.60
N THR A 504 25.29 -25.27 1.70
CA THR A 504 24.71 -25.20 3.07
C THR A 504 23.53 -24.23 3.14
N GLU A 505 23.71 -23.02 2.61
CA GLU A 505 22.72 -21.94 2.69
C GLU A 505 21.70 -21.97 1.54
N SER A 506 21.82 -22.91 0.59
CA SER A 506 20.89 -23.00 -0.54
C SER A 506 19.40 -23.08 -0.13
N PRO A 507 19.00 -23.67 1.02
CA PRO A 507 17.60 -23.69 1.46
C PRO A 507 17.01 -22.34 1.86
N TYR A 508 17.83 -21.31 2.07
CA TYR A 508 17.41 -19.97 2.51
C TYR A 508 16.38 -19.32 1.56
N LEU A 509 15.55 -18.45 2.11
CA LEU A 509 14.66 -17.52 1.41
C LEU A 509 14.76 -16.16 2.09
N GLU A 510 14.61 -15.07 1.34
CA GLU A 510 14.88 -13.70 1.80
C GLU A 510 14.07 -13.36 3.06
N GLY A 511 14.77 -13.02 4.15
CA GLY A 511 14.17 -12.64 5.42
C GLY A 511 13.53 -13.79 6.21
N LYS A 512 13.66 -15.04 5.76
CA LYS A 512 13.14 -16.23 6.44
C LYS A 512 14.22 -16.92 7.30
N PRO A 513 13.86 -17.57 8.42
CA PRO A 513 14.83 -18.26 9.27
C PRO A 513 15.62 -19.37 8.54
N LEU A 514 16.94 -19.37 8.73
CA LEU A 514 17.85 -20.43 8.33
C LEU A 514 18.57 -21.03 9.55
N TYR A 515 18.48 -22.35 9.70
CA TYR A 515 19.20 -23.10 10.71
C TYR A 515 20.34 -23.91 10.09
N ILE A 516 21.59 -23.51 10.38
CA ILE A 516 22.79 -24.17 9.87
C ILE A 516 23.37 -25.12 10.94
N LEU A 517 23.70 -26.34 10.52
CA LEU A 517 24.44 -27.30 11.34
C LEU A 517 25.82 -27.59 10.73
N GLU A 518 26.86 -27.12 11.39
CA GLU A 518 28.24 -27.47 11.07
C GLU A 518 28.67 -28.78 11.75
N GLY A 519 29.32 -29.66 10.99
CA GLY A 519 29.79 -30.94 11.53
C GLY A 519 30.52 -31.80 10.51
N SER A 520 30.10 -33.05 10.38
CA SER A 520 30.78 -34.02 9.51
C SER A 520 29.78 -34.98 8.89
N ALA A 521 30.17 -35.60 7.77
CA ALA A 521 29.36 -36.63 7.16
C ALA A 521 29.34 -37.92 7.98
N TRP A 522 28.28 -38.70 7.83
CA TRP A 522 28.18 -40.05 8.41
C TRP A 522 29.36 -40.95 7.99
N PRO A 523 29.93 -41.77 8.90
CA PRO A 523 29.48 -42.04 10.27
C PRO A 523 30.10 -41.14 11.36
N LEU A 524 30.90 -40.13 10.98
CA LEU A 524 31.59 -39.27 11.95
C LEU A 524 30.70 -38.13 12.47
N GLY A 525 29.72 -37.71 11.68
CA GLY A 525 28.68 -36.76 12.05
C GLY A 525 27.35 -37.10 11.38
N LYS A 526 26.41 -36.15 11.42
CA LYS A 526 25.04 -36.30 10.89
C LYS A 526 24.59 -35.08 10.09
N GLU A 527 25.54 -34.27 9.67
CA GLU A 527 25.30 -32.98 9.01
C GLU A 527 25.35 -33.10 7.47
N ASP A 528 25.55 -34.32 6.93
CA ASP A 528 25.41 -34.57 5.49
C ASP A 528 23.96 -34.59 5.01
N HIS A 529 23.79 -34.40 3.70
CA HIS A 529 22.52 -34.19 3.02
C HIS A 529 21.41 -35.18 3.42
N ILE A 530 21.74 -36.47 3.55
CA ILE A 530 20.75 -37.50 3.86
C ILE A 530 20.55 -37.61 5.37
N SER A 531 21.64 -37.55 6.15
CA SER A 531 21.59 -37.70 7.61
C SER A 531 20.82 -36.59 8.31
N LEU A 532 20.80 -35.38 7.74
CA LEU A 532 20.05 -34.23 8.25
C LEU A 532 18.60 -34.58 8.59
N ILE A 533 17.88 -35.22 7.66
CA ILE A 533 16.47 -35.58 7.86
C ILE A 533 16.28 -36.99 8.45
N ALA A 534 17.22 -37.91 8.19
CA ALA A 534 17.06 -39.31 8.58
C ALA A 534 17.32 -39.56 10.07
N ILE A 535 18.37 -38.95 10.61
CA ILE A 535 18.93 -39.36 11.92
C ILE A 535 19.45 -38.19 12.78
N ASN A 536 19.39 -36.95 12.31
CA ASN A 536 19.90 -35.79 13.05
C ASN A 536 18.88 -35.30 14.07
N GLU A 537 19.16 -35.55 15.35
CA GLU A 537 18.27 -35.21 16.45
C GLU A 537 17.95 -33.71 16.53
N LYS A 538 18.94 -32.84 16.27
CA LYS A 538 18.78 -31.39 16.33
C LYS A 538 17.83 -30.89 15.23
N VAL A 539 17.95 -31.45 14.03
CA VAL A 539 17.04 -31.12 12.91
C VAL A 539 15.61 -31.57 13.25
N HIS A 540 15.44 -32.76 13.83
CA HIS A 540 14.10 -33.24 14.20
C HIS A 540 13.47 -32.39 15.32
N GLU A 541 14.28 -31.95 16.29
CA GLU A 541 13.83 -31.03 17.34
C GLU A 541 13.45 -29.67 16.77
N TYR A 542 14.25 -29.14 15.83
CA TYR A 542 13.95 -27.89 15.13
C TYR A 542 12.63 -27.97 14.34
N ILE A 543 12.42 -29.04 13.56
CA ILE A 543 11.17 -29.28 12.82
C ILE A 543 9.98 -29.25 13.78
N ILE A 544 10.08 -30.01 14.87
CA ILE A 544 8.99 -30.19 15.84
C ILE A 544 8.69 -28.92 16.63
N GLN A 545 9.69 -28.08 16.86
CA GLN A 545 9.51 -26.82 17.55
C GLN A 545 8.67 -25.84 16.71
N HIS A 546 8.92 -25.79 15.40
CA HIS A 546 8.26 -24.83 14.51
C HIS A 546 6.86 -25.26 14.09
N LEU A 547 6.59 -26.57 14.00
CA LEU A 547 5.22 -27.13 13.83
C LEU A 547 4.26 -26.87 15.02
N ILE A 548 4.60 -25.97 15.95
CA ILE A 548 3.79 -25.64 17.14
C ILE A 548 3.90 -24.14 17.47
N ASN A 549 4.98 -23.46 17.05
CA ASN A 549 5.36 -22.16 17.59
C ASN A 549 5.81 -21.14 16.57
#